data_AF-A0A9Q5N782-F1
#
_entry.id   AF-A0A9Q5N782-F1
#
_cell.length_a   1.000
_cell.length_b   1.000
_cell.length_c   1.000
_cell.angle_alpha   90.00
_cell.angle_beta   90.00
_cell.angle_gamma   90.00
#
_symmetry.space_group_name_H-M   'P 1'
#
loop_
_entity.id
_entity.type
_entity.pdbx_description
1 polymer ?
#
loop_
_entity_poly.entity_id
_entity_poly.type
_entity_poly.pdbx_seq_one_letter_code
_entity_poly.pdbx_strand_id
1 'polypeptide(L)'
;MADAKQDKNAAMARTLGAAFLNHQVEELSKKTMAMELQKPRERRGSRGGGQRSSPRNARHQQADEQRRFRSPDGEYSSEREDGSAGKKDANVIVVDASVLVHALGQLKAWCRNNREEIIIVPLEALNTLDLLKKGSTPLAHRARAASRILEAQVGTNPRIRVQRDEAYVLWDKIPFQKDEQADEEAASPGPPEWLRRTISCAQWEVDHAVPDDAEGTSPPVMVAACLETVQLPDTSAAVATSPVPLPPPQTSKYEQRCSGTLVAHWAKQAGIPILECKPTPLPQPSGARHARTPSDEEWRAISTGTNPSARPKSANGRNRGTTPFVGDKGKVYGPGRGGGALVERPAATIAMNASMMQLSKPIRVLARGEKLDP
;
A
#
# COMPACT_ATOMS: atom_id res chain seq x y z
N MET A 1 5.38 -16.15 -63.13
CA MET A 1 4.79 -17.30 -62.40
C MET A 1 5.37 -17.52 -60.99
N ALA A 2 6.53 -16.95 -60.64
CA ALA A 2 7.13 -17.11 -59.30
C ALA A 2 6.39 -16.29 -58.20
N ASP A 3 5.92 -15.08 -58.51
CA ASP A 3 5.30 -14.19 -57.51
C ASP A 3 4.01 -14.75 -56.91
N ALA A 4 3.19 -15.44 -57.71
CA ALA A 4 1.94 -16.04 -57.25
C ALA A 4 2.14 -17.16 -56.20
N LYS A 5 3.35 -17.72 -56.08
CA LYS A 5 3.67 -18.73 -55.06
C LYS A 5 4.08 -18.08 -53.74
N GLN A 6 4.67 -16.89 -53.78
CA GLN A 6 5.10 -16.14 -52.60
C GLN A 6 3.90 -15.52 -51.85
N ASP A 7 2.91 -15.03 -52.59
CA ASP A 7 1.66 -14.50 -52.02
C ASP A 7 0.86 -15.57 -51.28
N LYS A 8 0.82 -16.80 -51.81
CA LYS A 8 0.15 -17.94 -51.16
C LYS A 8 0.80 -18.30 -49.82
N ASN A 9 2.14 -18.27 -49.75
CA ASN A 9 2.88 -18.54 -48.52
C ASN A 9 2.67 -17.43 -47.48
N ALA A 10 2.66 -16.16 -47.92
CA ALA A 10 2.39 -15.02 -47.03
C ALA A 10 0.93 -15.00 -46.51
N ALA A 11 -0.03 -15.41 -47.34
CA ALA A 11 -1.42 -15.59 -46.92
C ALA A 11 -1.53 -16.71 -45.88
N MET A 12 -0.94 -17.88 -46.14
CA MET A 12 -0.97 -19.02 -45.22
C MET A 12 -0.29 -18.70 -43.87
N ALA A 13 0.85 -18.01 -43.89
CA ALA A 13 1.52 -17.58 -42.66
C ALA A 13 0.65 -16.62 -41.82
N ARG A 14 -0.07 -15.70 -42.47
CA ARG A 14 -1.04 -14.81 -41.81
C ARG A 14 -2.23 -15.58 -41.24
N THR A 15 -2.76 -16.55 -41.98
CA THR A 15 -3.87 -17.40 -41.51
C THR A 15 -3.45 -18.24 -40.30
N LEU A 16 -2.26 -18.85 -40.32
CA LEU A 16 -1.75 -19.61 -39.18
C LEU A 16 -1.46 -18.73 -37.96
N GLY A 17 -0.91 -17.53 -38.17
CA GLY A 17 -0.72 -16.54 -37.11
C GLY A 17 -2.04 -16.12 -36.46
N ALA A 18 -3.07 -15.84 -37.27
CA ALA A 18 -4.40 -15.47 -36.77
C ALA A 18 -5.08 -16.64 -36.01
N ALA A 19 -4.96 -17.87 -36.50
CA ALA A 19 -5.50 -19.06 -35.82
C ALA A 19 -4.82 -19.30 -34.46
N PHE A 20 -3.49 -19.12 -34.39
CA PHE A 20 -2.74 -19.24 -33.14
C PHE A 20 -3.16 -18.19 -32.10
N LEU A 21 -3.34 -16.93 -32.53
CA LEU A 21 -3.82 -15.85 -31.65
C LEU A 21 -5.25 -16.13 -31.16
N ASN A 22 -6.14 -16.61 -32.04
CA ASN A 22 -7.50 -16.99 -31.65
C ASN A 22 -7.49 -18.14 -30.62
N HIS A 23 -6.62 -19.14 -30.79
CA HIS A 23 -6.47 -20.22 -29.81
C HIS A 23 -5.96 -19.71 -28.46
N GLN A 24 -5.00 -18.78 -28.43
CA GLN A 24 -4.54 -18.18 -27.17
C GLN A 24 -5.62 -17.35 -26.48
N VAL A 25 -6.42 -16.58 -27.25
CA VAL A 25 -7.56 -15.83 -26.71
C VAL A 25 -8.61 -16.79 -26.14
N GLU A 26 -8.88 -17.91 -26.84
CA GLU A 26 -9.82 -18.92 -26.35
C GLU A 26 -9.32 -19.58 -25.06
N GLU A 27 -8.03 -19.95 -24.97
CA GLU A 27 -7.45 -20.49 -23.73
C GLU A 27 -7.51 -19.51 -22.57
N LEU A 28 -7.23 -18.23 -22.82
CA LEU A 28 -7.34 -17.17 -21.81
C LEU A 28 -8.78 -17.01 -21.35
N SER A 29 -9.74 -17.03 -22.28
CA SER A 29 -11.17 -16.93 -21.96
C SER A 29 -11.67 -18.13 -21.13
N LYS A 30 -11.19 -19.35 -21.43
CA LYS A 30 -11.48 -20.54 -20.63
C LYS A 30 -10.89 -20.44 -19.23
N LYS A 31 -9.66 -19.93 -19.09
CA LYS A 31 -8.99 -19.73 -17.80
C LYS A 31 -9.68 -18.66 -16.95
N THR A 32 -10.14 -17.56 -17.55
CA THR A 32 -10.89 -16.52 -16.81
C THR A 32 -12.26 -17.01 -16.36
N MET A 33 -13.00 -17.73 -17.22
CA MET A 33 -14.27 -18.34 -16.81
C MET A 33 -14.10 -19.40 -15.72
N ALA A 34 -13.00 -20.17 -15.74
CA ALA A 34 -12.69 -21.13 -14.68
C ALA A 34 -12.39 -20.46 -13.33
N MET A 35 -11.77 -19.26 -13.33
CA MET A 35 -11.56 -18.50 -12.09
C MET A 35 -12.85 -17.85 -11.57
N GLU A 36 -13.78 -17.47 -12.44
CA GLU A 36 -15.05 -16.84 -12.04
C GLU A 36 -16.03 -17.83 -11.37
N LEU A 37 -15.92 -19.12 -11.70
CA LEU A 37 -16.66 -20.20 -11.04
C LEU A 37 -16.10 -20.61 -9.66
N GLN A 38 -14.90 -20.15 -9.29
CA GLN A 38 -14.35 -20.29 -7.94
C GLN A 38 -14.70 -19.08 -7.06
N LYS A 39 -16.00 -18.78 -6.94
CA LYS A 39 -16.49 -17.99 -5.80
C LYS A 39 -16.12 -18.73 -4.52
N PRO A 40 -15.42 -18.09 -3.55
CA PRO A 40 -15.20 -18.68 -2.24
C PRO A 40 -16.56 -18.98 -1.64
N ARG A 41 -16.92 -20.27 -1.58
CA ARG A 41 -18.14 -20.74 -0.96
C ARG A 41 -18.07 -20.29 0.49
N GLU A 42 -18.82 -19.25 0.84
CA GLU A 42 -19.04 -18.82 2.22
C GLU A 42 -19.43 -20.05 3.02
N ARG A 43 -18.48 -20.59 3.78
CA ARG A 43 -18.77 -21.58 4.81
C ARG A 43 -19.55 -20.85 5.90
N ARG A 44 -20.86 -20.70 5.69
CA ARG A 44 -21.87 -20.61 6.75
C ARG A 44 -21.80 -21.90 7.55
N GLY A 45 -20.85 -21.95 8.48
CA GLY A 45 -20.83 -22.89 9.58
C GLY A 45 -21.63 -22.33 10.74
N SER A 46 -22.95 -22.42 10.65
CA SER A 46 -23.82 -22.44 11.82
C SER A 46 -23.70 -23.83 12.46
N ARG A 47 -23.09 -23.88 13.66
CA ARG A 47 -23.12 -24.94 14.69
C ARG A 47 -22.06 -24.49 15.70
N GLY A 48 -22.42 -23.91 16.83
CA GLY A 48 -23.09 -24.63 17.91
C GLY A 48 -22.02 -25.23 18.83
N GLY A 49 -21.89 -24.68 20.03
CA GLY A 49 -20.87 -25.06 21.03
C GLY A 49 -20.00 -23.84 21.34
N GLY A 50 -19.98 -23.29 22.54
CA GLY A 50 -20.01 -23.96 23.82
C GLY A 50 -18.83 -23.39 24.60
N GLN A 51 -19.15 -22.76 25.72
CA GLN A 51 -18.27 -22.00 26.62
C GLN A 51 -16.89 -22.64 26.89
N ARG A 52 -15.92 -21.79 27.26
CA ARG A 52 -15.25 -21.89 28.57
C ARG A 52 -14.56 -20.57 28.92
N SER A 53 -15.35 -19.69 29.53
CA SER A 53 -14.87 -18.73 30.51
C SER A 53 -14.07 -19.50 31.56
N SER A 54 -12.79 -19.19 31.72
CA SER A 54 -11.98 -19.71 32.84
C SER A 54 -12.13 -18.74 34.00
N PRO A 55 -12.76 -19.12 35.13
CA PRO A 55 -12.80 -18.30 36.32
C PRO A 55 -11.59 -18.59 37.21
N ARG A 56 -11.24 -17.58 38.03
CA ARG A 56 -10.40 -17.63 39.24
C ARG A 56 -8.89 -17.85 39.06
N ASN A 57 -8.13 -16.80 39.36
CA ASN A 57 -7.49 -16.73 40.69
C ASN A 57 -7.37 -15.26 41.14
N ALA A 58 -8.29 -14.87 42.01
CA ALA A 58 -8.14 -13.72 42.89
C ALA A 58 -7.47 -14.21 44.18
N ARG A 59 -6.24 -13.77 44.43
CA ARG A 59 -5.63 -13.58 45.77
C ARG A 59 -4.18 -13.12 45.58
N HIS A 60 -3.96 -11.82 45.59
CA HIS A 60 -2.88 -11.15 46.33
C HIS A 60 -3.14 -9.65 46.26
N GLN A 61 -3.89 -9.17 47.26
CA GLN A 61 -3.76 -7.79 47.71
C GLN A 61 -2.62 -7.77 48.74
N GLN A 62 -1.92 -6.64 48.75
CA GLN A 62 -0.96 -6.15 49.73
C GLN A 62 0.53 -6.45 49.48
N ALA A 63 1.28 -5.34 49.60
CA ALA A 63 2.73 -5.17 49.50
C ALA A 63 3.31 -5.25 48.07
N ASP A 64 3.50 -4.12 47.40
CA ASP A 64 4.71 -3.33 47.65
C ASP A 64 4.75 -2.07 46.78
N GLU A 65 4.85 -0.93 47.45
CA GLU A 65 4.79 0.43 46.91
C GLU A 65 6.17 0.93 46.42
N GLN A 66 7.11 0.03 46.09
CA GLN A 66 8.53 0.37 45.91
C GLN A 66 9.23 -0.23 44.69
N ARG A 67 8.53 -0.50 43.58
CA ARG A 67 9.19 -0.74 42.29
C ARG A 67 8.90 0.34 41.26
N ARG A 68 9.33 1.55 41.60
CA ARG A 68 9.83 2.56 40.64
C ARG A 68 11.17 2.11 40.03
N PHE A 69 11.27 0.84 39.61
CA PHE A 69 12.43 0.35 38.87
C PHE A 69 12.22 0.71 37.41
N ARG A 70 12.92 1.78 37.01
CA ARG A 70 13.30 2.12 35.65
C ARG A 70 13.56 0.83 34.86
N SER A 71 12.72 0.54 33.87
CA SER A 71 13.16 -0.26 32.73
C SER A 71 13.99 0.68 31.84
N PRO A 72 15.27 0.40 31.57
CA PRO A 72 16.12 1.27 30.76
C PRO A 72 15.93 1.09 29.25
N ASP A 73 15.12 0.15 28.79
CA ASP A 73 14.93 -0.13 27.35
C ASP A 73 13.68 0.57 26.78
N GLY A 74 13.53 1.85 27.12
CA GLY A 74 12.47 2.75 26.66
C GLY A 74 12.82 3.46 25.35
N GLU A 75 13.45 2.77 24.41
CA GLU A 75 13.69 3.30 23.06
C GLU A 75 12.52 2.87 22.15
N TYR A 76 12.02 3.81 21.34
CA TYR A 76 10.90 3.69 20.39
C TYR A 76 9.46 3.89 20.90
N SER A 77 9.25 4.65 21.98
CA SER A 77 7.97 5.37 22.12
C SER A 77 7.97 6.59 21.18
N SER A 78 7.51 6.39 19.95
CA SER A 78 7.21 7.48 18.99
C SER A 78 5.97 8.30 19.40
N GLU A 79 5.57 8.25 20.68
CA GLU A 79 4.38 8.92 21.22
C GLU A 79 4.71 10.22 21.97
N ARG A 80 5.97 10.69 21.95
CA ARG A 80 6.38 11.97 22.58
C ARG A 80 6.56 13.14 21.61
N GLU A 81 5.99 13.09 20.41
CA GLU A 81 5.78 14.28 19.57
C GLU A 81 4.35 14.86 19.71
N ASP A 82 3.55 14.38 20.68
CA ASP A 82 2.20 14.89 20.96
C ASP A 82 2.18 16.26 21.68
N GLY A 83 3.33 16.94 21.74
CA GLY A 83 3.51 18.23 22.42
C GLY A 83 3.50 19.47 21.51
N SER A 84 3.43 19.30 20.19
CA SER A 84 3.29 20.43 19.26
C SER A 84 1.85 20.57 18.76
N ALA A 85 0.89 20.56 19.68
CA ALA A 85 -0.39 21.19 19.40
C ALA A 85 -0.10 22.67 19.08
N GLY A 86 -0.12 23.05 17.80
CA GLY A 86 -0.39 24.45 17.47
C GLY A 86 0.48 25.13 16.42
N LYS A 87 1.23 24.42 15.57
CA LYS A 87 1.69 25.05 14.33
C LYS A 87 1.07 24.36 13.12
N LYS A 88 0.04 25.02 12.60
CA LYS A 88 -0.59 24.69 11.33
C LYS A 88 0.45 24.84 10.23
N ASP A 89 0.68 23.77 9.46
CA ASP A 89 1.66 23.81 8.38
C ASP A 89 1.12 24.67 7.22
N ALA A 90 -0.16 24.48 6.88
CA ALA A 90 -0.89 25.23 5.85
C ALA A 90 -2.40 25.17 6.06
N ASN A 91 -3.20 25.99 5.37
CA ASN A 91 -4.65 25.83 5.35
C ASN A 91 -5.07 24.62 4.52
N VAL A 92 -4.44 24.43 3.37
CA VAL A 92 -4.69 23.33 2.44
C VAL A 92 -3.38 22.61 2.12
N ILE A 93 -3.41 21.28 2.18
CA ILE A 93 -2.28 20.42 1.84
C ILE A 93 -2.69 19.54 0.65
N VAL A 94 -2.05 19.74 -0.49
CA VAL A 94 -2.24 18.92 -1.69
C VAL A 94 -1.23 17.78 -1.66
N VAL A 95 -1.72 16.53 -1.67
CA VAL A 95 -0.90 15.36 -1.36
C VAL A 95 -0.46 14.63 -2.64
N ASP A 96 0.85 14.48 -2.84
CA ASP A 96 1.40 13.65 -3.91
C ASP A 96 1.29 12.13 -3.61
N ALA A 97 1.33 11.31 -4.66
CA ALA A 97 1.38 9.85 -4.56
C ALA A 97 2.58 9.36 -3.72
N SER A 98 3.72 10.07 -3.75
CA SER A 98 4.88 9.75 -2.91
C SER A 98 4.54 9.74 -1.43
N VAL A 99 3.75 10.71 -0.93
CA VAL A 99 3.34 10.79 0.48
C VAL A 99 2.39 9.65 0.84
N LEU A 100 1.42 9.36 -0.03
CA LEU A 100 0.47 8.27 0.18
C LEU A 100 1.18 6.91 0.33
N VAL A 101 2.26 6.70 -0.43
CA VAL A 101 3.00 5.43 -0.46
C VAL A 101 4.10 5.37 0.60
N HIS A 102 4.85 6.44 0.79
CA HIS A 102 6.06 6.44 1.63
C HIS A 102 5.86 7.08 2.99
N ALA A 103 4.94 8.04 3.14
CA ALA A 103 4.73 8.81 4.36
C ALA A 103 3.29 8.66 4.90
N LEU A 104 2.74 7.46 4.84
CA LEU A 104 1.35 7.17 5.24
C LEU A 104 1.06 7.50 6.71
N GLY A 105 2.07 7.44 7.59
CA GLY A 105 1.96 7.88 8.98
C GLY A 105 1.65 9.38 9.10
N GLN A 106 2.23 10.21 8.22
CA GLN A 106 1.96 11.64 8.17
C GLN A 106 0.52 11.93 7.75
N LEU A 107 0.03 11.24 6.71
CA LEU A 107 -1.38 11.35 6.29
C LEU A 107 -2.33 11.00 7.45
N LYS A 108 -2.03 9.91 8.18
CA LYS A 108 -2.81 9.52 9.35
C LYS A 108 -2.80 10.59 10.44
N ALA A 109 -1.66 11.25 10.66
CA ALA A 109 -1.55 12.33 11.63
C ALA A 109 -2.41 13.55 11.23
N TRP A 110 -2.42 13.93 9.95
CA TRP A 110 -3.29 14.98 9.42
C TRP A 110 -4.78 14.64 9.52
N CYS A 111 -5.16 13.37 9.37
CA CYS A 111 -6.55 12.95 9.53
C CYS A 111 -7.05 12.96 11.00
N ARG A 112 -6.20 13.20 12.00
CA ARG A 112 -6.63 13.23 13.41
C ARG A 112 -7.43 14.50 13.73
N ASN A 113 -8.33 14.41 14.72
CA ASN A 113 -9.31 15.46 15.05
C ASN A 113 -8.69 16.80 15.50
N ASN A 114 -7.42 16.84 15.92
CA ASN A 114 -6.79 18.04 16.47
C ASN A 114 -6.08 18.92 15.43
N ARG A 115 -6.19 18.60 14.14
CA ARG A 115 -5.48 19.27 13.04
C ARG A 115 -6.42 20.02 12.10
N GLU A 116 -6.19 21.29 11.84
CA GLU A 116 -7.14 22.14 11.08
C GLU A 116 -6.91 22.12 9.57
N GLU A 117 -5.86 21.43 9.11
CA GLU A 117 -5.50 21.40 7.70
C GLU A 117 -6.49 20.59 6.86
N ILE A 118 -6.84 21.12 5.68
CA ILE A 118 -7.64 20.42 4.69
C ILE A 118 -6.68 19.68 3.76
N ILE A 119 -6.87 18.37 3.63
CA ILE A 119 -6.07 17.49 2.79
C ILE A 119 -6.80 17.28 1.47
N ILE A 120 -6.16 17.66 0.37
CA ILE A 120 -6.66 17.42 -0.99
C ILE A 120 -5.83 16.34 -1.66
N VAL A 121 -6.49 15.27 -2.12
CA VAL A 121 -5.86 14.18 -2.88
C VAL A 121 -6.17 14.37 -4.36
N PRO A 122 -5.16 14.66 -5.21
CA PRO A 122 -5.34 14.77 -6.66
C PRO A 122 -5.86 13.46 -7.28
N LEU A 123 -6.72 13.58 -8.30
CA LEU A 123 -7.26 12.41 -9.02
C LEU A 123 -6.13 11.57 -9.65
N GLU A 124 -5.07 12.22 -10.12
CA GLU A 124 -3.92 11.51 -10.71
C GLU A 124 -3.10 10.72 -9.68
N ALA A 125 -3.08 11.15 -8.42
CA ALA A 125 -2.46 10.38 -7.35
C ALA A 125 -3.24 9.07 -7.09
N LEU A 126 -4.58 9.13 -7.14
CA LEU A 126 -5.43 7.94 -7.06
C LEU A 126 -5.22 7.00 -8.24
N ASN A 127 -5.17 7.53 -9.47
CA ASN A 127 -4.84 6.73 -10.66
C ASN A 127 -3.48 6.04 -10.52
N THR A 128 -2.50 6.75 -9.95
CA THR A 128 -1.16 6.20 -9.69
C THR A 128 -1.20 5.07 -8.67
N LEU A 129 -1.94 5.20 -7.55
CA LEU A 129 -2.13 4.11 -6.59
C LEU A 129 -2.75 2.87 -7.24
N ASP A 130 -3.69 3.04 -8.17
CA ASP A 130 -4.36 1.96 -8.89
C ASP A 130 -3.46 1.20 -9.85
N LEU A 131 -2.46 1.88 -10.40
CA LEU A 131 -1.42 1.25 -11.20
C LEU A 131 -0.43 0.47 -10.30
N LEU A 132 -0.11 1.01 -9.13
CA LEU A 132 0.88 0.47 -8.21
C LEU A 132 0.37 -0.69 -7.36
N LYS A 133 -0.95 -0.75 -7.08
CA LYS A 133 -1.55 -1.84 -6.28
C LYS A 133 -1.53 -3.21 -6.97
N LYS A 134 -1.03 -3.31 -8.20
CA LYS A 134 -0.88 -4.55 -8.97
C LYS A 134 0.42 -5.27 -8.57
N GLY A 135 0.34 -6.59 -8.36
CA GLY A 135 1.50 -7.42 -7.99
C GLY A 135 1.71 -7.59 -6.47
N SER A 136 2.83 -8.19 -6.06
CA SER A 136 3.12 -8.50 -4.64
C SER A 136 4.36 -7.76 -4.11
N THR A 137 4.75 -6.67 -4.77
CA THR A 137 5.90 -5.87 -4.34
C THR A 137 5.58 -5.12 -3.05
N PRO A 138 6.59 -4.80 -2.22
CA PRO A 138 6.39 -3.96 -1.03
C PRO A 138 5.68 -2.63 -1.36
N LEU A 139 6.00 -2.06 -2.52
CA LEU A 139 5.34 -0.86 -3.06
C LEU A 139 3.83 -1.10 -3.28
N ALA A 140 3.45 -2.22 -3.89
CA ALA A 140 2.05 -2.59 -4.10
C ALA A 140 1.30 -2.80 -2.78
N HIS A 141 1.96 -3.36 -1.76
CA HIS A 141 1.37 -3.49 -0.42
C HIS A 141 1.10 -2.12 0.22
N ARG A 142 2.05 -1.18 0.13
CA ARG A 142 1.85 0.19 0.64
C ARG A 142 0.76 0.93 -0.13
N ALA A 143 0.73 0.82 -1.45
CA ALA A 143 -0.32 1.43 -2.28
C ALA A 143 -1.72 0.92 -1.89
N ARG A 144 -1.89 -0.40 -1.65
CA ARG A 144 -3.15 -0.96 -1.14
C ARG A 144 -3.52 -0.42 0.23
N ALA A 145 -2.56 -0.29 1.14
CA ALA A 145 -2.80 0.27 2.47
C ALA A 145 -3.27 1.73 2.37
N ALA A 146 -2.63 2.53 1.51
CA ALA A 146 -3.03 3.90 1.23
C ALA A 146 -4.46 3.96 0.67
N SER A 147 -4.79 3.15 -0.35
CA SER A 147 -6.15 3.10 -0.91
C SER A 147 -7.21 2.79 0.14
N ARG A 148 -6.98 1.81 1.02
CA ARG A 148 -7.92 1.45 2.11
C ARG A 148 -8.14 2.60 3.09
N ILE A 149 -7.08 3.33 3.43
CA ILE A 149 -7.19 4.48 4.34
C ILE A 149 -7.98 5.60 3.67
N LEU A 150 -7.72 5.88 2.39
CA LEU A 150 -8.48 6.88 1.64
C LEU A 150 -9.96 6.48 1.53
N GLU A 151 -10.28 5.22 1.23
CA GLU A 151 -11.66 4.72 1.21
C GLU A 151 -12.38 4.88 2.56
N ALA A 152 -11.66 4.69 3.68
CA ALA A 152 -12.24 4.84 5.02
C ALA A 152 -12.43 6.31 5.42
N GLN A 153 -11.52 7.19 4.99
CA GLN A 153 -11.45 8.57 5.43
C GLN A 153 -12.23 9.53 4.52
N VAL A 154 -12.14 9.36 3.20
CA VAL A 154 -12.82 10.23 2.24
C VAL A 154 -14.34 10.07 2.38
N GLY A 155 -15.04 11.19 2.57
CA GLY A 155 -16.49 11.22 2.79
C GLY A 155 -16.91 11.06 4.26
N THR A 156 -16.10 10.40 5.09
CA THR A 156 -16.33 10.31 6.54
C THR A 156 -15.69 11.49 7.28
N ASN A 157 -14.46 11.84 6.89
CA ASN A 157 -13.68 12.92 7.49
C ASN A 157 -13.77 14.16 6.58
N PRO A 158 -14.38 15.28 7.02
CA PRO A 158 -14.58 16.46 6.18
C PRO A 158 -13.27 17.14 5.77
N ARG A 159 -12.15 16.82 6.44
CA ARG A 159 -10.84 17.41 6.17
C ARG A 159 -10.12 16.76 5.02
N ILE A 160 -10.39 15.49 4.72
CA ILE A 160 -9.77 14.81 3.58
C ILE A 160 -10.75 14.71 2.42
N ARG A 161 -10.37 15.31 1.31
CA ARG A 161 -11.19 15.40 0.12
C ARG A 161 -10.39 14.96 -1.09
N VAL A 162 -11.11 14.48 -2.10
CA VAL A 162 -10.55 14.23 -3.41
C VAL A 162 -10.77 15.49 -4.26
N GLN A 163 -9.78 15.78 -5.11
CA GLN A 163 -9.88 16.84 -6.11
C GLN A 163 -11.17 16.66 -6.95
N ARG A 164 -11.86 17.78 -7.24
CA ARG A 164 -13.04 17.79 -8.12
C ARG A 164 -12.61 17.78 -9.58
N ASP A 165 -13.44 17.26 -10.48
CA ASP A 165 -13.10 17.15 -11.90
C ASP A 165 -12.82 18.51 -12.56
N GLU A 166 -13.49 19.56 -12.09
CA GLU A 166 -13.32 20.94 -12.55
C GLU A 166 -12.22 21.72 -11.80
N ALA A 167 -11.67 21.15 -10.72
CA ALA A 167 -10.68 21.79 -9.87
C ALA A 167 -9.26 21.66 -10.44
N TYR A 168 -9.03 22.21 -11.64
CA TYR A 168 -7.71 22.22 -12.27
C TYR A 168 -7.46 23.51 -13.05
N VAL A 169 -6.19 23.90 -13.14
CA VAL A 169 -5.71 24.99 -14.01
C VAL A 169 -4.99 24.40 -15.22
N LEU A 170 -5.22 24.96 -16.41
CA LEU A 170 -4.49 24.56 -17.61
C LEU A 170 -2.99 24.81 -17.44
N TRP A 171 -2.16 23.85 -17.83
CA TRP A 171 -0.71 23.89 -17.64
C TRP A 171 -0.07 25.19 -18.14
N ASP A 172 -0.48 25.67 -19.32
CA ASP A 172 0.08 26.87 -19.94
C ASP A 172 -0.29 28.18 -19.24
N LYS A 173 -1.23 28.14 -18.28
CA LYS A 173 -1.63 29.29 -17.46
C LYS A 173 -0.90 29.34 -16.12
N ILE A 174 -0.12 28.32 -15.78
CA ILE A 174 0.62 28.28 -14.52
C ILE A 174 1.86 29.18 -14.67
N PRO A 175 2.04 30.17 -13.79
CA PRO A 175 3.23 31.02 -13.83
C PRO A 175 4.43 30.23 -13.32
N PHE A 176 5.32 29.81 -14.22
CA PHE A 176 6.60 29.23 -13.84
C PHE A 176 7.64 30.35 -13.69
N GLN A 177 8.41 30.31 -12.60
CA GLN A 177 9.63 31.10 -12.46
C GLN A 177 10.55 30.72 -13.62
N LYS A 178 10.66 31.61 -14.59
CA LYS A 178 11.48 31.39 -15.78
C LYS A 178 12.92 31.46 -15.32
N ASP A 179 13.54 30.31 -15.10
CA ASP A 179 14.97 30.25 -14.83
C ASP A 179 15.66 30.89 -16.04
N GLU A 180 16.24 32.08 -15.87
CA GLU A 180 16.91 32.85 -16.93
C GLU A 180 18.08 32.07 -17.58
N GLN A 181 18.40 30.87 -17.08
CA GLN A 181 19.41 29.96 -17.60
C GLN A 181 18.89 28.88 -18.58
N ALA A 182 17.59 28.80 -18.86
CA ALA A 182 17.02 27.68 -19.63
C ALA A 182 16.97 27.87 -21.16
N ASP A 183 17.42 29.00 -21.70
CA ASP A 183 17.25 29.32 -23.13
C ASP A 183 18.10 28.45 -24.10
N GLU A 184 19.02 27.60 -23.61
CA GLU A 184 19.81 26.70 -24.47
C GLU A 184 19.34 25.23 -24.52
N GLU A 185 18.38 24.80 -23.69
CA GLU A 185 18.01 23.36 -23.57
C GLU A 185 16.66 23.01 -24.24
N ALA A 186 16.43 23.55 -25.45
CA ALA A 186 15.18 23.46 -26.21
C ALA A 186 14.77 22.04 -26.72
N ALA A 187 15.40 20.97 -26.23
CA ALA A 187 15.14 19.59 -26.67
C ALA A 187 14.69 18.63 -25.56
N SER A 188 14.59 19.07 -24.30
CA SER A 188 14.11 18.18 -23.24
C SER A 188 12.60 17.92 -23.42
N PRO A 189 12.15 16.65 -23.36
CA PRO A 189 10.73 16.35 -23.41
C PRO A 189 10.06 17.05 -22.22
N GLY A 190 9.02 17.83 -22.51
CA GLY A 190 8.29 18.57 -21.47
C GLY A 190 7.76 17.64 -20.35
N PRO A 191 7.33 18.22 -19.22
CA PRO A 191 6.96 17.44 -18.05
C PRO A 191 5.87 16.41 -18.37
N PRO A 192 5.92 15.20 -17.79
CA PRO A 192 4.97 14.15 -18.09
C PRO A 192 3.56 14.53 -17.64
N GLU A 193 2.53 14.03 -18.33
CA GLU A 193 1.13 14.42 -18.10
C GLU A 193 0.67 14.24 -16.65
N TRP A 194 1.07 13.14 -16.00
CA TRP A 194 0.66 12.86 -14.63
C TRP A 194 1.14 13.95 -13.65
N LEU A 195 2.35 14.46 -13.89
CA LEU A 195 2.94 15.53 -13.10
C LEU A 195 2.20 16.84 -13.33
N ARG A 196 1.86 17.12 -14.60
CA ARG A 196 1.10 18.32 -14.95
C ARG A 196 -0.21 18.39 -14.19
N ARG A 197 -0.96 17.28 -14.14
CA ARG A 197 -2.25 17.19 -13.43
C ARG A 197 -2.12 17.45 -11.93
N THR A 198 -1.09 16.89 -11.28
CA THR A 198 -0.84 17.12 -9.84
C THR A 198 -0.55 18.58 -9.53
N ILE A 199 0.31 19.24 -10.31
CA ILE A 199 0.63 20.67 -10.12
C ILE A 199 -0.55 21.56 -10.50
N SER A 200 -1.28 21.24 -11.57
CA SER A 200 -2.52 21.93 -11.96
C SER A 200 -3.60 21.87 -10.87
N CYS A 201 -3.70 20.75 -10.13
CA CYS A 201 -4.55 20.65 -8.95
C CYS A 201 -4.09 21.62 -7.85
N ALA A 202 -2.79 21.65 -7.57
CA ALA A 202 -2.23 22.51 -6.53
C ALA A 202 -2.43 23.99 -6.84
N GLN A 203 -2.18 24.39 -8.09
CA GLN A 203 -2.41 25.77 -8.53
C GLN A 203 -3.88 26.17 -8.42
N TRP A 204 -4.81 25.26 -8.76
CA TRP A 204 -6.23 25.55 -8.60
C TRP A 204 -6.58 25.86 -7.14
N GLU A 205 -6.07 25.07 -6.20
CA GLU A 205 -6.28 25.31 -4.76
C GLU A 205 -5.64 26.63 -4.30
N VAL A 206 -4.47 27.02 -4.85
CA VAL A 206 -3.85 28.34 -4.58
C VAL A 206 -4.76 29.48 -5.03
N ASP A 207 -5.30 29.40 -6.26
CA ASP A 207 -6.14 30.45 -6.84
C ASP A 207 -7.50 30.58 -6.13
N HIS A 208 -7.97 29.50 -5.48
CA HIS A 208 -9.28 29.44 -4.81
C HIS A 208 -9.19 29.40 -3.28
N ALA A 209 -7.98 29.47 -2.71
CA ALA A 209 -7.82 29.58 -1.28
C ALA A 209 -8.39 30.92 -0.81
N VAL A 210 -9.36 30.87 0.11
CA VAL A 210 -9.85 32.07 0.77
C VAL A 210 -8.69 32.61 1.62
N PRO A 211 -8.23 33.86 1.40
CA PRO A 211 -7.26 34.45 2.29
C PRO A 211 -7.90 34.53 3.68
N ASP A 212 -7.33 33.83 4.65
CA ASP A 212 -7.70 34.05 6.04
C ASP A 212 -7.23 35.46 6.39
N ASP A 213 -8.15 36.35 6.77
CA ASP A 213 -7.84 37.72 7.23
C ASP A 213 -7.04 37.73 8.54
N ALA A 214 -6.82 36.56 9.15
CA ALA A 214 -5.89 36.42 10.26
C ALA A 214 -4.46 36.60 9.73
N GLU A 215 -3.69 37.53 10.32
CA GLU A 215 -2.27 37.85 10.03
C GLU A 215 -1.29 36.67 10.27
N GLY A 216 -1.73 35.43 10.04
CA GLY A 216 -0.98 34.21 10.24
C GLY A 216 0.10 34.01 9.19
N THR A 217 1.33 33.84 9.67
CA THR A 217 2.56 33.52 8.92
C THR A 217 2.53 32.23 8.06
N SER A 218 1.47 31.42 8.08
CA SER A 218 1.43 30.13 7.39
C SER A 218 0.95 30.27 5.95
N PRO A 219 1.59 29.61 4.97
CA PRO A 219 1.12 29.64 3.59
C PRO A 219 -0.29 29.06 3.46
N PRO A 220 -1.15 29.61 2.58
CA PRO A 220 -2.52 29.14 2.43
C PRO A 220 -2.57 27.71 1.87
N VAL A 221 -1.68 27.40 0.92
CA VAL A 221 -1.66 26.10 0.24
C VAL A 221 -0.23 25.60 0.13
N MET A 222 0.00 24.32 0.45
CA MET A 222 1.28 23.64 0.26
C MET A 222 1.10 22.32 -0.50
N VAL A 223 2.13 21.91 -1.22
CA VAL A 223 2.22 20.57 -1.82
C VAL A 223 3.06 19.67 -0.94
N ALA A 224 2.48 18.58 -0.46
CA ALA A 224 3.19 17.57 0.30
C ALA A 224 3.83 16.53 -0.63
N ALA A 225 5.15 16.36 -0.51
CA ALA A 225 5.93 15.38 -1.28
C ALA A 225 6.91 14.65 -0.35
N CYS A 226 7.18 13.38 -0.64
CA CYS A 226 8.19 12.59 0.07
C CYS A 226 9.41 12.42 -0.85
N LEU A 227 10.51 13.15 -0.56
CA LEU A 227 11.70 13.18 -1.41
C LEU A 227 12.64 11.99 -1.16
N GLU A 228 12.65 11.49 0.08
CA GLU A 228 13.44 10.33 0.45
C GLU A 228 12.72 9.06 0.06
N THR A 229 13.18 8.40 -1.00
CA THR A 229 12.81 7.00 -1.21
C THR A 229 13.53 6.17 -0.17
N VAL A 230 12.77 5.45 0.67
CA VAL A 230 13.35 4.43 1.56
C VAL A 230 14.12 3.46 0.68
N GLN A 231 15.45 3.59 0.65
CA GLN A 231 16.32 2.64 -0.03
C GLN A 231 16.05 1.30 0.64
N LEU A 232 15.36 0.42 -0.07
CA LEU A 232 15.27 -0.97 0.34
C LEU A 232 16.71 -1.45 0.42
N PRO A 233 17.16 -2.03 1.55
CA PRO A 233 18.54 -2.46 1.73
C PRO A 233 18.94 -3.26 0.50
N ASP A 234 19.97 -2.76 -0.20
CA ASP A 234 20.39 -3.25 -1.49
C ASP A 234 20.51 -4.77 -1.44
N THR A 235 19.52 -5.45 -2.02
CA THR A 235 19.53 -6.91 -2.15
C THR A 235 20.64 -7.36 -3.11
N SER A 236 21.36 -6.41 -3.71
CA SER A 236 22.59 -6.53 -4.47
C SER A 236 23.62 -7.47 -3.81
N ALA A 237 23.80 -7.41 -2.48
CA ALA A 237 24.82 -8.22 -1.81
C ALA A 237 24.53 -9.73 -1.87
N ALA A 238 23.27 -10.16 -2.00
CA ALA A 238 22.89 -11.57 -2.08
C ALA A 238 22.92 -12.15 -3.51
N VAL A 239 23.06 -11.31 -4.54
CA VAL A 239 23.08 -11.77 -5.95
C VAL A 239 24.50 -12.16 -6.40
N ALA A 240 25.54 -11.74 -5.67
CA ALA A 240 26.93 -11.97 -6.03
C ALA A 240 27.40 -13.45 -5.94
N THR A 241 26.60 -14.37 -5.38
CA THR A 241 26.96 -15.79 -5.26
C THR A 241 26.21 -16.71 -6.24
N SER A 242 25.31 -16.19 -7.07
CA SER A 242 24.67 -16.98 -8.13
C SER A 242 25.54 -16.99 -9.39
N PRO A 243 26.05 -18.16 -9.84
CA PRO A 243 26.88 -18.26 -11.05
C PRO A 243 26.10 -17.98 -12.35
N VAL A 244 24.76 -17.85 -12.28
CA VAL A 244 23.91 -17.49 -13.41
C VAL A 244 23.47 -16.04 -13.24
N PRO A 245 23.80 -15.13 -14.19
CA PRO A 245 23.32 -13.76 -14.16
C PRO A 245 21.81 -13.77 -14.34
N LEU A 246 21.09 -13.53 -13.25
CA LEU A 246 19.65 -13.30 -13.31
C LEU A 246 19.39 -11.99 -14.08
N PRO A 247 18.31 -11.92 -14.87
CA PRO A 247 17.93 -10.66 -15.51
C PRO A 247 17.73 -9.58 -14.43
N PRO A 248 18.17 -8.34 -14.68
CA PRO A 248 18.03 -7.26 -13.72
C PRO A 248 16.56 -7.13 -13.31
N PRO A 249 16.28 -6.92 -12.00
CA PRO A 249 14.91 -6.76 -11.54
C PRO A 249 14.25 -5.62 -12.31
N GLN A 250 13.18 -5.94 -13.03
CA GLN A 250 12.44 -4.92 -13.78
C GLN A 250 11.70 -4.06 -12.76
N THR A 251 12.21 -2.85 -12.53
CA THR A 251 11.50 -1.83 -11.76
C THR A 251 10.19 -1.51 -12.46
N SER A 252 9.15 -1.22 -11.67
CA SER A 252 7.87 -0.93 -12.28
C SER A 252 7.97 0.39 -13.04
N LYS A 253 7.45 0.45 -14.28
CA LYS A 253 7.41 1.68 -15.09
C LYS A 253 6.72 2.88 -14.42
N TYR A 254 6.05 2.66 -13.29
CA TYR A 254 5.29 3.67 -12.55
C TYR A 254 5.97 4.09 -11.25
N GLU A 255 7.10 3.48 -10.88
CA GLU A 255 7.82 3.77 -9.63
C GLU A 255 8.29 5.23 -9.55
N GLN A 256 8.68 5.80 -10.70
CA GLN A 256 9.06 7.22 -10.80
C GLN A 256 7.93 8.17 -10.36
N ARG A 257 6.66 7.77 -10.49
CA ARG A 257 5.50 8.58 -10.06
C ARG A 257 5.38 8.69 -8.55
N CYS A 258 6.12 7.89 -7.78
CA CYS A 258 6.12 7.90 -6.31
C CYS A 258 7.40 8.48 -5.70
N SER A 259 8.33 9.00 -6.51
CA SER A 259 9.58 9.57 -5.99
C SER A 259 9.40 10.94 -5.33
N GLY A 260 8.33 11.68 -5.64
CA GLY A 260 8.08 13.04 -5.12
C GLY A 260 9.03 14.13 -5.65
N THR A 261 10.21 13.75 -6.14
CA THR A 261 11.27 14.66 -6.65
C THR A 261 10.81 15.57 -7.78
N LEU A 262 10.17 15.01 -8.81
CA LEU A 262 9.65 15.79 -9.94
C LEU A 262 8.51 16.72 -9.51
N VAL A 263 7.64 16.27 -8.61
CA VAL A 263 6.52 17.09 -8.10
C VAL A 263 7.07 18.27 -7.30
N ALA A 264 8.02 18.03 -6.41
CA ALA A 264 8.68 19.09 -5.66
C ALA A 264 9.40 20.08 -6.58
N HIS A 265 10.16 19.60 -7.56
CA HIS A 265 10.85 20.48 -8.52
C HIS A 265 9.86 21.42 -9.24
N TRP A 266 8.79 20.88 -9.82
CA TRP A 266 7.83 21.68 -10.58
C TRP A 266 6.90 22.51 -9.70
N ALA A 267 6.57 22.07 -8.48
CA ALA A 267 5.87 22.88 -7.50
C ALA A 267 6.69 24.12 -7.13
N LYS A 268 8.01 23.95 -6.91
CA LYS A 268 8.93 25.07 -6.66
C LYS A 268 8.97 26.05 -7.84
N GLN A 269 9.07 25.53 -9.06
CA GLN A 269 9.04 26.37 -10.27
C GLN A 269 7.70 27.11 -10.42
N ALA A 270 6.58 26.51 -10.03
CA ALA A 270 5.28 27.17 -10.00
C ALA A 270 5.10 28.14 -8.80
N GLY A 271 6.13 28.33 -7.96
CA GLY A 271 6.04 29.18 -6.76
C GLY A 271 5.18 28.61 -5.64
N ILE A 272 4.84 27.32 -5.68
CA ILE A 272 4.02 26.65 -4.67
C ILE A 272 4.94 26.08 -3.58
N PRO A 273 4.74 26.43 -2.30
CA PRO A 273 5.57 25.93 -1.21
C PRO A 273 5.41 24.42 -1.01
N ILE A 274 6.51 23.76 -0.65
CA ILE A 274 6.59 22.30 -0.54
C ILE A 274 6.70 21.91 0.92
N LEU A 275 5.88 20.95 1.33
CA LEU A 275 5.94 20.30 2.64
C LEU A 275 6.64 18.95 2.48
N GLU A 276 7.92 18.91 2.82
CA GLU A 276 8.71 17.69 2.73
C GLU A 276 8.31 16.71 3.84
N CYS A 277 7.80 15.55 3.44
CA CYS A 277 7.34 14.52 4.35
C CYS A 277 8.41 13.46 4.57
N LYS A 278 8.71 13.18 5.83
CA LYS A 278 9.61 12.08 6.20
C LYS A 278 8.96 10.73 5.91
N PRO A 279 9.68 9.77 5.34
CA PRO A 279 9.15 8.43 5.11
C PRO A 279 8.75 7.77 6.43
N THR A 280 7.60 7.10 6.42
CA THR A 280 7.18 6.25 7.53
C THR A 280 8.10 5.02 7.57
N PRO A 281 8.84 4.78 8.67
CA PRO A 281 9.71 3.62 8.77
C PRO A 281 8.88 2.35 8.60
N LEU A 282 9.44 1.39 7.86
CA LEU A 282 8.83 0.07 7.76
C LEU A 282 8.78 -0.56 9.16
N PRO A 283 7.67 -1.23 9.53
CA PRO A 283 7.64 -1.99 10.76
C PRO A 283 8.77 -3.02 10.70
N GLN A 284 9.78 -2.84 11.54
CA GLN A 284 10.87 -3.80 11.61
C GLN A 284 10.27 -5.15 12.01
N PRO A 285 10.68 -6.27 11.36
CA PRO A 285 10.25 -7.59 11.78
C PRO A 285 10.85 -7.85 13.17
N SER A 286 10.13 -7.48 14.22
CA SER A 286 10.57 -7.72 15.59
C SER A 286 10.61 -9.22 15.80
N GLY A 287 11.84 -9.76 15.83
CA GLY A 287 12.12 -11.17 16.01
C GLY A 287 11.86 -11.63 17.44
N ALA A 288 10.65 -11.45 17.97
CA ALA A 288 10.27 -12.03 19.26
C ALA A 288 8.74 -12.03 19.46
N ARG A 289 8.17 -13.23 19.29
CA ARG A 289 6.99 -13.76 20.01
C ARG A 289 5.71 -12.92 19.96
N HIS A 290 4.81 -13.32 19.05
CA HIS A 290 3.35 -13.20 19.19
C HIS A 290 2.73 -11.80 19.37
N ALA A 291 3.46 -10.72 19.09
CA ALA A 291 2.81 -9.45 18.81
C ALA A 291 2.08 -9.60 17.48
N ARG A 292 0.75 -9.79 17.54
CA ARG A 292 -0.12 -9.57 16.38
C ARG A 292 0.26 -8.20 15.85
N THR A 293 0.75 -8.14 14.61
CA THR A 293 0.88 -6.88 13.87
C THR A 293 -0.35 -6.05 14.18
N PRO A 294 -0.22 -4.76 14.59
CA PRO A 294 -1.37 -3.89 14.72
C PRO A 294 -2.03 -3.85 13.35
N SER A 295 -3.04 -4.69 13.20
CA SER A 295 -3.87 -4.81 12.02
C SER A 295 -4.56 -3.46 11.85
N ASP A 296 -4.88 -3.11 10.62
CA ASP A 296 -5.82 -2.05 10.24
C ASP A 296 -7.07 -1.96 11.17
N GLU A 297 -7.40 -3.02 11.91
CA GLU A 297 -8.41 -3.06 12.98
C GLU A 297 -8.32 -1.95 14.03
N GLU A 298 -7.12 -1.52 14.45
CA GLU A 298 -6.99 -0.56 15.55
C GLU A 298 -7.63 0.80 15.20
N TRP A 299 -7.63 1.15 13.91
CA TRP A 299 -8.29 2.36 13.42
C TRP A 299 -9.82 2.24 13.31
N ARG A 300 -10.34 1.03 13.06
CA ARG A 300 -11.80 0.78 13.16
C ARG A 300 -12.28 0.96 14.59
N ALA A 301 -11.46 0.61 15.59
CA ALA A 301 -11.83 0.71 16.99
C ALA A 301 -11.86 2.16 17.52
N ILE A 302 -11.04 3.07 16.97
CA ILE A 302 -10.95 4.46 17.44
C ILE A 302 -12.04 5.36 16.82
N SER A 303 -12.47 5.10 15.57
CA SER A 303 -13.47 5.94 14.90
C SER A 303 -14.91 5.72 15.40
N THR A 304 -15.20 4.58 16.03
CA THR A 304 -16.44 4.39 16.79
C THR A 304 -16.19 4.79 18.24
N GLY A 305 -16.32 6.08 18.53
CA GLY A 305 -16.18 6.69 19.85
C GLY A 305 -17.21 6.23 20.90
N THR A 306 -17.56 4.95 20.96
CA THR A 306 -18.20 4.36 22.13
C THR A 306 -17.13 4.06 23.17
N ASN A 307 -16.79 5.07 23.97
CA ASN A 307 -16.20 4.91 25.29
C ASN A 307 -17.01 3.86 26.08
N PRO A 308 -16.50 2.66 26.40
CA PRO A 308 -17.18 1.76 27.32
C PRO A 308 -16.84 2.06 28.79
N SER A 309 -16.19 3.19 29.08
CA SER A 309 -15.79 3.61 30.43
C SER A 309 -16.78 4.58 31.07
N ALA A 310 -18.07 4.26 31.04
CA ALA A 310 -19.08 4.88 31.91
C ALA A 310 -20.35 4.02 31.97
N ARG A 311 -20.23 2.71 32.21
CA ARG A 311 -21.40 1.93 32.62
C ARG A 311 -21.48 1.94 34.15
N PRO A 312 -22.50 2.59 34.75
CA PRO A 312 -22.69 2.54 36.19
C PRO A 312 -22.91 1.08 36.62
N LYS A 313 -22.27 0.71 37.73
CA LYS A 313 -22.47 -0.55 38.45
C LYS A 313 -23.96 -0.71 38.78
N SER A 314 -24.68 -1.47 37.95
CA SER A 314 -25.97 -2.02 38.36
C SER A 314 -25.69 -3.18 39.30
N ALA A 315 -25.86 -2.89 40.58
CA ALA A 315 -26.07 -3.88 41.61
C ALA A 315 -27.40 -4.62 41.39
N ASN A 316 -27.50 -5.81 41.99
CA ASN A 316 -28.65 -6.71 42.11
C ASN A 316 -28.86 -7.75 41.02
N GLY A 317 -28.89 -9.01 41.46
CA GLY A 317 -29.38 -10.12 40.66
C GLY A 317 -28.91 -11.49 41.13
N ARG A 318 -29.15 -11.82 42.41
CA ARG A 318 -29.13 -13.20 42.88
C ARG A 318 -30.02 -14.05 41.97
N ASN A 319 -29.53 -15.17 41.45
CA ASN A 319 -30.37 -16.37 41.43
C ASN A 319 -29.57 -17.65 41.54
N ARG A 320 -29.90 -18.35 42.63
CA ARG A 320 -29.55 -19.74 42.95
C ARG A 320 -30.27 -20.64 41.95
N GLY A 321 -29.57 -21.65 41.44
CA GLY A 321 -30.14 -22.70 40.60
C GLY A 321 -29.36 -23.99 40.81
N THR A 322 -29.70 -24.65 41.91
CA THR A 322 -29.22 -25.96 42.37
C THR A 322 -29.77 -27.05 41.45
N THR A 323 -28.94 -27.91 40.87
CA THR A 323 -29.36 -29.26 40.44
C THR A 323 -28.24 -30.29 40.68
N PRO A 324 -28.59 -31.55 41.00
CA PRO A 324 -27.65 -32.54 41.50
C PRO A 324 -27.08 -33.44 40.38
N PHE A 325 -25.78 -33.66 40.48
CA PHE A 325 -25.07 -34.94 40.39
C PHE A 325 -25.82 -36.17 39.82
N VAL A 326 -25.35 -36.73 38.69
CA VAL A 326 -25.17 -38.19 38.46
C VAL A 326 -24.12 -38.44 37.35
N GLY A 327 -23.07 -39.18 37.71
CA GLY A 327 -22.50 -40.30 36.93
C GLY A 327 -21.39 -39.96 35.91
N ASP A 328 -20.10 -40.23 36.16
CA ASP A 328 -19.40 -41.52 36.28
C ASP A 328 -18.74 -41.96 34.94
N LYS A 329 -17.45 -42.32 35.07
CA LYS A 329 -16.53 -43.05 34.17
C LYS A 329 -15.88 -42.37 32.95
N GLY A 330 -14.55 -42.56 32.89
CA GLY A 330 -13.85 -42.77 31.62
C GLY A 330 -12.47 -42.12 31.50
N LYS A 331 -11.47 -42.59 32.25
CA LYS A 331 -10.05 -42.32 31.97
C LYS A 331 -9.68 -42.87 30.58
N VAL A 332 -9.16 -42.02 29.69
CA VAL A 332 -8.30 -42.45 28.57
C VAL A 332 -7.12 -41.49 28.47
N TYR A 333 -5.94 -42.01 28.81
CA TYR A 333 -4.66 -41.40 28.49
C TYR A 333 -4.45 -41.46 26.98
N GLY A 334 -4.16 -40.33 26.35
CA GLY A 334 -3.68 -40.25 24.97
C GLY A 334 -2.38 -39.44 24.92
N PRO A 335 -1.26 -40.02 24.46
CA PRO A 335 0.01 -39.33 24.32
C PRO A 335 0.08 -38.60 22.96
N GLY A 336 1.01 -37.66 22.82
CA GLY A 336 1.51 -37.28 21.50
C GLY A 336 1.27 -35.82 21.11
N ARG A 337 2.04 -34.93 21.73
CA ARG A 337 2.49 -33.68 21.12
C ARG A 337 3.56 -34.06 20.09
N GLY A 338 3.35 -33.78 18.80
CA GLY A 338 4.40 -34.01 17.80
C GLY A 338 4.01 -33.58 16.39
N GLY A 339 4.77 -32.62 15.84
CA GLY A 339 5.12 -32.52 14.42
C GLY A 339 3.97 -32.34 13.43
N GLY A 340 3.62 -31.08 13.13
CA GLY A 340 2.93 -30.75 11.89
C GLY A 340 3.84 -31.05 10.69
N ALA A 341 3.54 -32.14 10.01
CA ALA A 341 4.20 -32.58 8.79
C ALA A 341 4.05 -31.55 7.67
N LEU A 342 5.17 -31.18 7.05
CA LEU A 342 5.18 -30.64 5.70
C LEU A 342 4.55 -31.68 4.78
N VAL A 343 3.48 -31.30 4.09
CA VAL A 343 2.91 -32.11 3.02
C VAL A 343 3.90 -32.12 1.87
N GLU A 344 4.65 -33.21 1.73
CA GLU A 344 5.47 -33.49 0.56
C GLU A 344 4.56 -33.50 -0.68
N ARG A 345 4.90 -32.65 -1.65
CA ARG A 345 4.22 -32.65 -2.94
C ARG A 345 4.60 -33.94 -3.69
N PRO A 346 3.64 -34.63 -4.34
CA PRO A 346 3.92 -35.83 -5.12
C PRO A 346 5.04 -35.59 -6.14
N ALA A 347 5.95 -36.55 -6.30
CA ALA A 347 7.11 -36.46 -7.19
C ALA A 347 6.75 -36.06 -8.64
N ALA A 348 5.54 -36.43 -9.11
CA ALA A 348 5.03 -36.03 -10.42
C ALA A 348 4.90 -34.51 -10.59
N THR A 349 4.53 -33.78 -9.53
CA THR A 349 4.38 -32.31 -9.57
C THR A 349 5.75 -31.61 -9.61
N ILE A 350 6.78 -32.21 -9.00
CA ILE A 350 8.16 -31.69 -9.04
C ILE A 350 8.76 -31.89 -10.44
N ALA A 351 8.53 -33.06 -11.06
CA ALA A 351 9.02 -33.34 -12.41
C ALA A 351 8.34 -32.47 -13.49
N MET A 352 7.02 -32.23 -13.38
CA MET A 352 6.31 -31.37 -14.33
C MET A 352 6.81 -29.91 -14.28
N ASN A 353 7.03 -29.35 -13.09
CA ASN A 353 7.57 -28.00 -12.94
C ASN A 353 9.02 -27.89 -13.43
N ALA A 354 9.84 -28.94 -13.28
CA ALA A 354 11.19 -28.96 -13.82
C ALA A 354 11.23 -28.97 -15.36
N SER A 355 10.29 -29.69 -16.00
CA SER A 355 10.22 -29.76 -17.48
C SER A 355 9.73 -28.47 -18.15
N MET A 356 8.92 -27.66 -17.47
CA MET A 356 8.41 -26.39 -18.01
C MET A 356 9.44 -25.26 -17.99
N MET A 357 10.51 -25.35 -17.19
CA MET A 357 11.54 -24.30 -17.12
C MET A 357 12.63 -24.41 -18.20
N GLN A 358 12.65 -25.46 -19.03
CA GLN A 358 13.72 -25.69 -20.01
C GLN A 358 13.48 -25.13 -21.43
N LEU A 359 12.33 -24.50 -21.72
CA LEU A 359 11.96 -24.14 -23.10
C LEU A 359 12.21 -22.68 -23.52
N SER A 360 12.74 -21.81 -22.67
CA SER A 360 13.13 -20.45 -23.08
C SER A 360 14.63 -20.36 -23.37
N LYS A 361 15.08 -20.93 -24.50
CA LYS A 361 16.41 -20.61 -25.04
C LYS A 361 16.39 -19.16 -25.55
N PRO A 362 17.23 -18.25 -25.02
CA PRO A 362 17.29 -16.88 -25.51
C PRO A 362 17.89 -16.85 -26.91
N ILE A 363 17.10 -16.43 -27.90
CA ILE A 363 17.57 -16.11 -29.24
C ILE A 363 18.39 -14.82 -29.13
N ARG A 364 19.72 -14.93 -29.27
CA ARG A 364 20.60 -13.76 -29.32
C ARG A 364 20.46 -13.12 -30.70
N VAL A 365 19.87 -11.94 -30.76
CA VAL A 365 19.83 -11.10 -31.96
C VAL A 365 20.87 -10.00 -31.79
N LEU A 366 21.89 -9.97 -32.64
CA LEU A 366 22.81 -8.83 -32.72
C LEU A 366 22.08 -7.63 -33.35
N ALA A 367 22.46 -6.42 -32.95
CA ALA A 367 21.88 -5.14 -33.39
C ALA A 367 22.00 -4.83 -34.90
N ARG A 368 22.35 -5.82 -35.73
CA ARG A 368 22.47 -5.73 -37.19
C ARG A 368 21.57 -6.68 -37.99
N GLY A 369 20.70 -7.45 -37.34
CA GLY A 369 19.62 -8.18 -38.03
C GLY A 369 20.01 -9.50 -38.72
N GLU A 370 21.22 -10.03 -38.51
CA GLU A 370 21.58 -11.36 -39.01
C GLU A 370 21.32 -12.44 -37.96
N LYS A 371 20.57 -13.49 -38.34
CA LYS A 371 20.30 -14.68 -37.51
C LYS A 371 21.48 -15.65 -37.60
N LEU A 372 21.98 -16.10 -36.45
CA LEU A 372 22.81 -17.30 -36.34
C LEU A 372 21.89 -18.53 -36.22
N ASP A 373 22.06 -19.50 -37.11
CA ASP A 373 21.46 -20.82 -36.96
C ASP A 373 22.14 -21.61 -35.83
N PRO A 374 21.39 -22.49 -35.15
CA PRO A 374 21.79 -23.11 -33.88
C PRO A 374 23.00 -24.04 -33.96
#